data_AF-A0A1G1DXN8-F1
#
_entry.id   AF-A0A1G1DXN8-F1
#
_cell.length_a   1.000
_cell.length_b   1.000
_cell.length_c   1.000
_cell.angle_alpha   90.00
_cell.angle_beta   90.00
_cell.angle_gamma   90.00
#
_symmetry.space_group_name_H-M   'P 1'
#
loop_
_entity.id
_entity.type
_entity.pdbx_description
1 polymer ?
#
loop_
_entity_poly.entity_id
_entity_poly.type
_entity_poly.pdbx_seq_one_letter_code
_entity_poly.pdbx_strand_id
1 'polypeptide(L)'
;MTTAIKQRRENLIKVKQYITDANGHKVAAVIEIEELIRLKAIVDIIPASEIWLYKNKEVLESVRRGLKDAAKGRISKLNIDEL
;
A
#
# COMPACT_ATOMS: atom_id res chain seq x y z
N MET A 1 27.22 9.51 -24.19
CA MET A 1 26.65 8.42 -23.36
C MET A 1 25.54 9.02 -22.51
N THR A 2 24.28 8.66 -22.78
CA THR A 2 23.12 9.21 -22.06
C THR A 2 22.74 8.21 -20.97
N THR A 3 23.06 8.49 -19.72
CA THR A 3 22.67 7.63 -18.60
C THR A 3 21.17 7.76 -18.37
N ALA A 4 20.47 6.62 -18.42
CA ALA A 4 19.03 6.55 -18.23
C ALA A 4 18.64 7.21 -16.90
N ILE A 5 17.86 8.29 -16.98
CA ILE A 5 17.25 8.93 -15.82
C ILE A 5 16.24 7.92 -15.28
N LYS A 6 16.63 7.19 -14.23
CA LYS A 6 15.77 6.29 -13.49
C LYS A 6 14.66 7.13 -12.89
N GLN A 7 13.48 7.06 -13.50
CA GLN A 7 12.25 7.70 -13.02
C GLN A 7 12.18 7.60 -11.50
N ARG A 8 12.14 8.78 -10.85
CA ARG A 8 11.92 8.93 -9.41
C ARG A 8 10.57 8.29 -9.10
N ARG A 9 10.58 7.05 -8.61
CA ARG A 9 9.36 6.38 -8.16
C ARG A 9 9.04 6.94 -6.78
N GLU A 10 8.05 7.82 -6.71
CA GLU A 10 7.62 8.54 -5.49
C GLU A 10 7.16 7.61 -4.35
N ASN A 11 6.95 6.33 -4.66
CA ASN A 11 6.47 5.31 -3.72
C ASN A 11 7.56 4.30 -3.28
N LEU A 12 8.86 4.61 -3.45
CA LEU A 12 9.92 3.73 -2.95
C LEU A 12 10.28 4.05 -1.51
N ILE A 13 10.30 3.01 -0.67
CA ILE A 13 10.83 3.09 0.69
C ILE A 13 12.35 3.19 0.61
N LYS A 14 12.94 4.21 1.24
CA LYS A 14 14.41 4.37 1.26
C LYS A 14 15.02 3.39 2.25
N VAL A 15 15.74 2.40 1.72
CA VAL A 15 16.52 1.44 2.52
C VAL A 15 17.99 1.84 2.51
N LYS A 16 18.58 2.02 3.69
CA LYS A 16 20.01 2.33 3.85
C LYS A 16 20.89 1.11 3.65
N GLN A 17 20.50 0.00 4.28
CA GLN A 17 21.30 -1.23 4.28
C GLN A 17 20.39 -2.44 4.30
N TYR A 18 20.82 -3.53 3.66
CA TYR A 18 20.20 -4.83 3.84
C TYR A 18 21.11 -5.68 4.73
N ILE A 19 20.51 -6.39 5.68
CA ILE A 19 21.18 -7.44 6.44
C ILE A 19 20.99 -8.71 5.63
N THR A 20 22.10 -9.40 5.35
CA THR A 20 22.11 -10.66 4.58
C THR A 20 22.52 -11.83 5.46
N ASP A 21 21.90 -12.98 5.22
CA ASP A 21 22.27 -14.25 5.82
C ASP A 21 23.60 -14.78 5.25
N ALA A 22 24.17 -15.82 5.84
CA ALA A 22 25.39 -16.51 5.38
C ALA A 22 25.27 -17.00 3.92
N ASN A 23 24.05 -17.24 3.45
CA ASN A 23 23.74 -17.64 2.07
C ASN A 23 23.56 -16.44 1.11
N GLY A 24 23.75 -15.20 1.57
CA GLY A 24 23.57 -13.98 0.77
C GLY A 24 22.13 -13.51 0.60
N HIS A 25 21.15 -14.20 1.19
CA HIS A 25 19.74 -13.80 1.15
C HIS A 25 19.50 -12.59 2.05
N LYS A 26 18.77 -11.59 1.55
CA LYS A 26 18.39 -10.40 2.32
C LYS A 26 17.33 -10.79 3.36
N VAL A 27 17.69 -10.74 4.64
CA VAL A 27 16.81 -11.13 5.76
C VAL A 27 16.15 -9.93 6.42
N ALA A 28 16.80 -8.76 6.39
CA ALA A 28 16.22 -7.53 6.93
C ALA A 28 16.71 -6.30 6.17
N ALA A 29 15.98 -5.20 6.35
CA ALA A 29 16.29 -3.91 5.77
C ALA A 29 16.38 -2.87 6.89
N VAL A 30 17.48 -2.14 6.92
CA VAL A 30 17.66 -0.95 7.76
C VAL A 30 17.08 0.23 7.01
N ILE A 31 15.96 0.73 7.51
CA ILE A 31 15.21 1.86 6.95
C ILE A 31 15.61 3.13 7.71
N GLU A 32 15.58 4.29 7.04
CA GLU A 32 15.76 5.57 7.71
C GLU A 32 14.65 5.85 8.73
N ILE A 33 15.00 6.50 9.84
CA ILE A 33 14.03 6.84 10.90
C ILE A 33 12.88 7.72 10.37
N GLU A 34 13.17 8.61 9.42
CA GLU A 34 12.17 9.45 8.75
C GLU A 34 11.12 8.63 8.00
N GLU A 35 11.56 7.55 7.33
CA GLU A 35 10.67 6.64 6.63
C GLU A 35 9.86 5.77 7.59
N LEU A 36 10.42 5.40 8.76
CA LEU A 36 9.66 4.73 9.82
C LEU A 36 8.53 5.64 10.34
N ILE A 37 8.81 6.92 10.57
CA ILE A 37 7.80 7.91 11.01
C ILE A 37 6.71 8.07 9.94
N ARG A 38 7.10 8.18 8.67
CA ARG A 38 6.16 8.27 7.53
C ARG A 38 5.25 7.04 7.44
N LEU A 39 5.82 5.84 7.56
CA LEU A 39 5.05 4.59 7.54
C LEU A 39 4.12 4.47 8.75
N LYS A 40 4.57 4.88 9.94
CA LYS A 40 3.75 4.88 11.15
C LYS A 40 2.57 5.83 11.04
N ALA A 41 2.79 7.05 10.52
CA ALA A 41 1.70 8.00 10.29
C ALA A 41 0.64 7.44 9.33
N ILE A 42 1.05 6.71 8.28
CA ILE A 42 0.11 6.06 7.36
C ILE A 42 -0.69 4.95 8.06
N VAL A 43 -0.06 4.18 8.95
CA VAL A 43 -0.73 3.12 9.71
C VAL A 43 -1.66 3.70 10.78
N ASP A 44 -1.27 4.76 11.47
CA ASP A 44 -2.10 5.44 12.48
C ASP A 44 -3.35 6.11 11.87
N ILE A 45 -3.30 6.46 10.58
CA ILE A 45 -4.47 6.96 9.85
C ILE A 45 -5.53 5.86 9.65
N ILE A 46 -5.14 4.58 9.64
CA ILE A 46 -6.07 3.47 9.44
C ILE A 46 -6.78 3.18 10.77
N PRO A 47 -8.11 3.36 10.88
CA PRO A 47 -8.87 3.02 12.07
C PRO A 47 -8.68 1.54 12.43
N ALA A 48 -8.58 1.24 13.72
CA ALA A 48 -8.40 -0.14 14.19
C ALA A 48 -9.49 -1.10 13.66
N SER A 49 -10.72 -0.60 13.53
CA SER A 49 -11.88 -1.32 12.99
C SER A 49 -11.76 -1.67 11.50
N GLU A 50 -10.83 -1.05 10.76
CA GLU A 50 -10.65 -1.23 9.31
C GLU A 50 -9.38 -2.01 8.96
N ILE A 51 -8.55 -2.37 9.95
CA ILE A 51 -7.31 -3.14 9.74
C ILE A 51 -7.57 -4.46 9.00
N TRP A 52 -8.72 -5.10 9.25
CA TRP A 52 -9.09 -6.37 8.60
C TRP A 52 -9.18 -6.24 7.08
N LEU A 53 -9.63 -5.09 6.55
CA LEU A 53 -9.76 -4.82 5.13
C LEU A 53 -8.39 -4.86 4.44
N TYR A 54 -7.36 -4.31 5.10
CA TYR A 54 -6.00 -4.26 4.56
C TYR A 54 -5.23 -5.58 4.68
N LYS A 55 -5.70 -6.51 5.54
CA LYS A 55 -5.16 -7.87 5.64
C LYS A 55 -5.66 -8.78 4.52
N ASN A 56 -6.87 -8.55 3.99
CA ASN A 56 -7.45 -9.35 2.93
C ASN A 56 -7.35 -8.64 1.57
N LYS A 57 -6.40 -9.10 0.74
CA LYS A 57 -6.11 -8.51 -0.57
C LYS A 57 -7.31 -8.57 -1.53
N GLU A 58 -8.11 -9.63 -1.48
CA GLU A 58 -9.25 -9.81 -2.39
C GLU A 58 -10.38 -8.83 -2.07
N VAL A 59 -10.67 -8.64 -0.78
CA VAL A 59 -11.66 -7.67 -0.32
C VAL A 59 -11.18 -6.25 -0.61
N LEU A 60 -9.91 -5.94 -0.33
CA LEU A 60 -9.33 -4.62 -0.61
C LEU A 60 -9.46 -4.25 -2.10
N GLU A 61 -9.14 -5.17 -3.00
CA GLU A 61 -9.28 -4.93 -4.45
C GLU A 61 -10.75 -4.78 -4.87
N SER A 62 -11.66 -5.53 -4.25
CA SER A 62 -13.11 -5.37 -4.50
C SER A 62 -13.62 -3.99 -4.05
N VAL A 63 -13.22 -3.52 -2.87
CA VAL A 63 -13.57 -2.18 -2.37
C VAL A 63 -12.97 -1.10 -3.27
N ARG A 64 -11.69 -1.23 -3.65
CA ARG A 64 -11.03 -0.29 -4.58
C ARG A 64 -11.74 -0.22 -5.92
N ARG A 65 -12.18 -1.36 -6.46
CA ARG A 65 -12.96 -1.41 -7.70
C ARG A 65 -14.28 -0.67 -7.52
N GLY A 66 -15.03 -0.95 -6.45
CA GLY A 66 -16.28 -0.26 -6.14
C GLY A 66 -16.10 1.26 -6.03
N LEU A 67 -15.08 1.74 -5.32
CA LEU A 67 -14.76 3.17 -5.22
C LEU A 67 -14.43 3.80 -6.57
N LYS A 68 -13.68 3.10 -7.44
CA LYS A 68 -13.36 3.56 -8.79
C LYS A 68 -14.60 3.63 -9.69
N ASP A 69 -15.48 2.65 -9.60
CA ASP A 69 -16.72 2.61 -10.36
C ASP A 69 -17.68 3.70 -9.86
N ALA A 70 -17.75 3.94 -8.56
CA ALA A 70 -18.51 5.03 -7.96
C ALA A 70 -18.01 6.42 -8.40
N ALA A 71 -16.69 6.63 -8.40
CA ALA A 71 -16.09 7.87 -8.90
C ALA A 71 -16.38 8.13 -10.39
N LYS A 72 -16.66 7.07 -11.17
CA LYS A 72 -17.05 7.14 -12.58
C LYS A 72 -18.57 7.22 -12.78
N GLY A 73 -19.35 7.33 -11.71
CA GLY A 73 -20.81 7.37 -11.76
C GLY A 73 -21.48 6.04 -12.10
N ARG A 74 -20.76 4.91 -12.07
CA ARG A 74 -21.30 3.57 -12.32
C ARG A 74 -21.90 2.99 -11.03
N ILE A 75 -22.90 3.68 -10.50
CA ILE A 75 -23.59 3.30 -9.27
C ILE A 75 -25.04 2.99 -9.64
N SER A 76 -25.55 1.87 -9.17
CA SER A 76 -26.96 1.53 -9.26
C SER A 76 -27.59 1.70 -7.88
N LYS A 77 -28.80 2.26 -7.83
CA LYS A 77 -29.56 2.32 -6.58
C LYS A 77 -29.97 0.89 -6.22
N LEU A 78 -29.48 0.42 -5.08
CA LEU A 78 -29.87 -0.86 -4.52
C LEU A 78 -31.25 -0.71 -3.86
N ASN A 79 -32.19 -1.57 -4.24
CA ASN A 79 -33.51 -1.61 -3.64
C ASN A 79 -33.46 -2.60 -2.46
N ILE A 80 -33.75 -2.10 -1.26
CA ILE A 80 -33.54 -2.86 -0.02
C ILE A 80 -34.63 -3.94 0.13
N ASP A 81 -35.81 -3.72 -0.44
CA ASP A 81 -36.92 -4.67 -0.47
C ASP A 81 -36.65 -5.91 -1.36
N GLU A 82 -35.60 -5.90 -2.19
CA GLU A 82 -35.25 -7.00 -3.10
C GLU A 82 -34.02 -7.81 -2.62
N LEU A 83 -33.51 -7.55 -1.41
CA LEU A 83 -32.40 -8.29 -0.78
C LEU A 83 -32.89 -9.32 0.25
#